data_AF-A0A919NYX4-F1
#
_entry.id   AF-A0A919NYX4-F1
#
_cell.length_a   1.000
_cell.length_b   1.000
_cell.length_c   1.000
_cell.angle_alpha   90.00
_cell.angle_beta   90.00
_cell.angle_gamma   90.00
#
_symmetry.space_group_name_H-M   'P 1'
#
loop_
_entity.id
_entity.type
_entity.pdbx_description
1 polymer ?
#
loop_
_entity_poly.entity_id
_entity_poly.type
_entity_poly.pdbx_seq_one_letter_code
_entity_poly.pdbx_strand_id
1 'polypeptide(L)'
;MTLRGVDLVPLLAGCALGSVILAGCVVAADDSPPLTFVRLALVALAAAAAWILDDPAAAAVDAVPRTRLRRTLARSVALAVPLSVWVVAVVALDLRSTATPAGALLVEGAGILTITVALAAMLRFAGRDEPGDVAATVVCAAMVALIVFPHPWSAHVFPVEDGWTGSSVLWSALGAAAAAVVVAASRDPARRDRRPIAAHREEARGL
;
A
#
# COMPACT_ATOMS: atom_id res chain seq x y z
N MET A 1 -3.68 -20.77 8.38
CA MET A 1 -3.15 -20.06 7.20
C MET A 1 -1.78 -19.53 7.59
N THR A 2 -0.71 -20.24 7.22
CA THR A 2 0.65 -19.94 7.70
C THR A 2 1.29 -18.85 6.83
N LEU A 3 1.67 -17.72 7.45
CA LEU A 3 2.37 -16.56 6.85
C LEU A 3 3.81 -16.86 6.37
N ARG A 4 4.12 -18.11 5.99
CA ARG A 4 5.43 -18.50 5.48
C ARG A 4 5.59 -17.95 4.06
N GLY A 5 6.38 -16.91 3.90
CA GLY A 5 6.69 -16.29 2.59
C GLY A 5 6.47 -14.78 2.50
N VAL A 6 6.27 -14.10 3.63
CA VAL A 6 6.48 -12.65 3.74
C VAL A 6 7.80 -12.46 4.45
N ASP A 7 8.67 -11.58 3.94
CA ASP A 7 9.85 -11.19 4.71
C ASP A 7 9.38 -10.33 5.89
N LEU A 8 9.26 -10.98 7.06
CA LEU A 8 8.75 -10.35 8.27
C LEU A 8 9.72 -9.31 8.80
N VAL A 9 11.00 -9.42 8.49
CA VAL A 9 12.03 -8.51 9.02
C VAL A 9 11.80 -7.07 8.55
N PRO A 10 11.76 -6.75 7.24
CA PRO A 10 11.54 -5.39 6.77
C PRO A 10 10.13 -4.87 7.12
N LEU A 11 9.12 -5.74 7.10
CA LEU A 11 7.76 -5.39 7.52
C LEU A 11 7.73 -4.94 8.99
N LEU A 12 8.28 -5.75 9.89
CA LEU A 12 8.31 -5.45 11.33
C LEU A 12 9.22 -4.26 11.64
N ALA A 13 10.36 -4.15 10.97
CA ALA A 13 11.27 -3.02 11.15
C ALA A 13 10.61 -1.69 10.73
N GLY A 14 9.96 -1.66 9.56
CA GLY A 14 9.22 -0.47 9.10
C GLY A 14 8.03 -0.13 10.01
N CYS A 15 7.27 -1.13 10.45
CA CYS A 15 6.18 -0.93 11.41
C CYS A 15 6.68 -0.44 12.77
N ALA A 16 7.78 -0.98 13.29
CA ALA A 16 8.38 -0.57 14.55
C ALA A 16 8.89 0.88 14.46
N LEU A 17 9.61 1.22 13.40
CA LEU A 17 10.10 2.58 13.17
C LEU A 17 8.93 3.57 13.07
N GLY A 18 7.91 3.26 12.26
CA GLY A 18 6.70 4.08 12.15
C GLY A 18 5.99 4.24 13.50
N SER A 19 5.85 3.17 14.26
CA SER A 19 5.23 3.18 15.60
C SER A 19 5.99 4.05 16.59
N VAL A 20 7.33 3.99 16.59
CA VAL A 20 8.17 4.82 17.48
C VAL A 20 8.01 6.31 17.15
N ILE A 21 8.04 6.67 15.86
CA ILE A 21 7.85 8.06 15.45
C ILE A 21 6.44 8.55 15.81
N LEU A 22 5.40 7.73 15.57
CA LEU A 22 4.02 8.07 15.91
C LEU A 22 3.82 8.20 17.42
N ALA A 23 4.40 7.32 18.23
CA ALA A 23 4.36 7.43 19.68
C ALA A 23 5.02 8.73 20.15
N GLY A 24 6.16 9.10 19.56
CA GLY A 24 6.79 10.41 19.81
C GLY A 24 5.88 11.58 19.43
N CYS A 25 5.19 11.50 18.30
CA CYS A 25 4.21 12.51 17.88
C CYS A 25 3.03 12.63 18.85
N VAL A 26 2.52 11.51 19.36
CA VAL A 26 1.43 11.48 20.36
C VAL A 26 1.86 12.09 21.68
N VAL A 27 3.11 11.84 22.11
CA VAL A 27 3.66 12.42 23.35
C VAL A 27 3.93 13.92 23.19
N ALA A 28 4.38 14.35 22.00
CA ALA A 28 4.65 15.74 21.68
C ALA A 28 3.42 16.51 21.17
N ALA A 29 2.27 15.85 21.03
CA ALA A 29 1.01 16.48 20.66
C ALA A 29 0.52 17.29 21.86
N ASP A 30 0.90 18.57 21.86
CA ASP A 30 0.36 19.59 22.75
C ASP A 30 -0.94 20.15 22.13
N ASP A 31 -1.12 21.46 22.04
CA ASP A 31 -2.30 22.07 21.40
C ASP A 31 -2.46 21.68 19.92
N SER A 32 -1.36 21.43 19.20
CA SER A 32 -1.36 21.07 17.77
C SER A 32 -0.49 19.85 17.46
N PRO A 33 -0.98 18.88 16.66
CA PRO A 33 -0.19 17.70 16.32
C PRO A 33 0.97 18.04 15.37
N PRO A 34 2.16 17.43 15.54
CA PRO A 34 3.30 17.63 14.65
C PRO A 34 3.13 16.88 13.31
N LEU A 35 2.25 17.38 12.44
CA LEU A 35 1.79 16.69 11.21
C LEU A 35 2.91 16.26 10.25
N THR A 36 3.99 17.03 10.15
CA THR A 36 5.15 16.66 9.32
C THR A 36 5.78 15.35 9.79
N PHE A 37 5.95 15.17 11.09
CA PHE A 37 6.53 13.96 11.67
C PHE A 37 5.55 12.78 11.59
N VAL A 38 4.25 13.03 11.73
CA VAL A 38 3.20 12.02 11.49
C VAL A 38 3.28 11.49 10.05
N ARG A 39 3.48 12.36 9.07
CA ARG A 39 3.65 11.98 7.66
C ARG A 39 4.98 11.24 7.41
N LEU A 40 6.07 11.62 8.07
CA LEU A 40 7.32 10.87 8.01
C LEU A 40 7.17 9.45 8.59
N ALA A 41 6.38 9.27 9.64
CA ALA A 41 6.07 7.94 10.14
C ALA A 41 5.25 7.12 9.13
N LEU A 42 4.34 7.76 8.41
CA LEU A 42 3.58 7.12 7.34
C LEU A 42 4.49 6.64 6.20
N VAL A 43 5.59 7.34 5.90
CA VAL A 43 6.61 6.88 4.94
C VAL A 43 7.17 5.52 5.37
N ALA A 44 7.51 5.34 6.65
CA ALA A 44 8.02 4.07 7.17
C ALA A 44 6.98 2.95 7.09
N LEU A 45 5.71 3.26 7.36
CA LEU A 45 4.60 2.31 7.21
C LEU A 45 4.33 1.96 5.74
N ALA A 46 4.46 2.93 4.83
CA ALA A 46 4.33 2.71 3.40
C ALA A 46 5.43 1.78 2.89
N ALA A 47 6.69 2.01 3.29
CA ALA A 47 7.79 1.10 2.99
C ALA A 47 7.47 -0.33 3.47
N ALA A 48 7.04 -0.47 4.73
CA ALA A 48 6.62 -1.75 5.31
C ALA A 48 5.53 -2.44 4.47
N ALA A 49 4.56 -1.67 3.96
CA ALA A 49 3.48 -2.18 3.12
C ALA A 49 3.94 -2.64 1.72
N ALA A 50 5.01 -2.06 1.17
CA ALA A 50 5.56 -2.45 -0.13
C ALA A 50 6.12 -3.89 -0.11
N TRP A 51 6.85 -4.23 0.96
CA TRP A 51 7.48 -5.55 1.14
C TRP A 51 6.48 -6.68 1.45
N ILE A 52 5.20 -6.38 1.68
CA ILE A 52 4.15 -7.41 1.91
C ILE A 52 4.03 -8.38 0.73
N LEU A 53 4.31 -7.90 -0.49
CA LEU A 53 4.20 -8.72 -1.70
C LEU A 53 5.48 -9.45 -2.08
N ASP A 54 6.62 -9.09 -1.48
CA ASP A 54 7.89 -9.76 -1.71
C ASP A 54 7.87 -11.16 -1.10
N ASP A 55 8.36 -12.12 -1.87
CA ASP A 55 8.46 -13.51 -1.44
C ASP A 55 9.85 -14.04 -1.80
N PRO A 56 10.75 -14.21 -0.83
CA PRO A 56 12.09 -14.73 -1.09
C PRO A 56 12.07 -16.17 -1.64
N ALA A 57 10.93 -16.87 -1.56
CA ALA A 57 10.73 -18.20 -2.12
C ALA A 57 9.83 -18.20 -3.38
N ALA A 58 9.60 -17.06 -4.04
CA ALA A 58 8.72 -16.94 -5.21
C ALA A 58 9.02 -18.02 -6.27
N ALA A 59 10.30 -18.24 -6.57
CA ALA A 59 10.77 -19.24 -7.55
C ALA A 59 10.35 -20.68 -7.21
N ALA A 60 10.25 -21.04 -5.93
CA ALA A 60 9.86 -22.39 -5.50
C ALA A 60 8.33 -22.57 -5.43
N VAL A 61 7.59 -21.50 -5.15
CA VAL A 61 6.13 -21.56 -4.95
C VAL A 61 5.35 -21.38 -6.25
N ASP A 62 5.93 -20.72 -7.26
CA ASP A 62 5.32 -20.55 -8.59
C ASP A 62 5.19 -21.87 -9.37
N ALA A 63 5.83 -22.94 -8.90
CA ALA A 63 5.65 -24.30 -9.41
C ALA A 63 4.27 -24.91 -9.06
N VAL A 64 3.54 -24.36 -8.09
CA VAL A 64 2.23 -24.90 -7.67
C VAL A 64 1.09 -24.12 -8.33
N PRO A 65 0.17 -24.77 -9.07
CA PRO A 65 -0.93 -24.11 -9.76
C PRO A 65 -2.01 -23.68 -8.75
N ARG A 66 -1.78 -22.59 -8.03
CA ARG A 66 -2.81 -21.88 -7.26
C ARG A 66 -3.15 -20.56 -7.97
N THR A 67 -4.45 -20.26 -8.03
CA THR A 67 -4.97 -19.02 -8.61
C THR A 67 -4.32 -17.81 -7.95
N ARG A 68 -3.75 -16.90 -8.76
CA ARG A 68 -3.00 -15.71 -8.28
C ARG A 68 -3.82 -14.87 -7.29
N LEU A 69 -5.13 -14.81 -7.49
CA LEU A 69 -6.10 -14.09 -6.65
C LEU A 69 -6.06 -14.53 -5.17
N ARG A 70 -5.97 -15.83 -4.88
CA ARG A 70 -5.93 -16.32 -3.50
C ARG A 70 -4.63 -15.95 -2.78
N ARG A 71 -3.51 -15.79 -3.50
CA ARG A 71 -2.20 -15.46 -2.92
C ARG A 71 -2.08 -13.97 -2.65
N THR A 72 -2.59 -13.11 -3.55
CA THR A 72 -2.65 -11.66 -3.33
C THR A 72 -3.60 -11.31 -2.17
N LEU A 73 -4.80 -11.89 -2.14
CA LEU A 73 -5.76 -11.67 -1.03
C LEU A 73 -5.27 -12.20 0.31
N ALA A 74 -4.57 -13.34 0.31
CA ALA A 74 -3.96 -13.89 1.52
C ALA A 74 -2.89 -12.96 2.09
N ARG A 75 -2.15 -12.27 1.22
CA ARG A 75 -1.06 -11.37 1.59
C ARG A 75 -1.54 -9.97 1.91
N SER A 76 -2.61 -9.50 1.30
CA SER A 76 -3.25 -8.23 1.69
C SER A 76 -3.77 -8.25 3.12
N VAL A 77 -3.95 -9.41 3.74
CA VAL A 77 -4.20 -9.50 5.20
C VAL A 77 -3.04 -8.91 6.00
N ALA A 78 -1.79 -9.02 5.52
CA ALA A 78 -0.65 -8.41 6.18
C ALA A 78 -0.70 -6.86 6.15
N LEU A 79 -1.48 -6.25 5.24
CA LEU A 79 -1.72 -4.81 5.21
C LEU A 79 -2.48 -4.33 6.46
N ALA A 80 -3.21 -5.24 7.11
CA ALA A 80 -3.89 -4.93 8.35
C ALA A 80 -2.91 -4.49 9.45
N VAL A 81 -1.65 -4.96 9.41
CA VAL A 81 -0.64 -4.58 10.41
C VAL A 81 -0.28 -3.09 10.31
N PRO A 82 0.31 -2.56 9.22
CA PRO A 82 0.64 -1.13 9.13
C PRO A 82 -0.61 -0.25 9.17
N LEU A 83 -1.74 -0.71 8.62
CA LEU A 83 -3.00 0.04 8.71
C LEU A 83 -3.50 0.15 10.15
N SER A 84 -3.42 -0.93 10.94
CA SER A 84 -3.82 -0.88 12.36
C SER A 84 -2.93 0.05 13.17
N VAL A 85 -1.60 0.03 12.92
CA VAL A 85 -0.65 0.96 13.56
C VAL A 85 -1.03 2.40 13.26
N TRP A 86 -1.34 2.70 11.99
CA TRP A 86 -1.78 4.03 11.58
C TRP A 86 -3.08 4.46 12.27
N VAL A 87 -4.12 3.62 12.22
CA VAL A 87 -5.43 3.92 12.82
C VAL A 87 -5.29 4.17 14.32
N VAL A 88 -4.56 3.31 15.04
CA VAL A 88 -4.35 3.45 16.49
C VAL A 88 -3.63 4.77 16.80
N ALA A 89 -2.61 5.12 16.02
CA ALA A 89 -1.89 6.38 16.21
C ALA A 89 -2.76 7.61 15.94
N VAL A 90 -3.56 7.61 14.87
CA VAL A 90 -4.46 8.73 14.57
C VAL A 90 -5.53 8.88 15.66
N VAL A 91 -6.11 7.79 16.14
CA VAL A 91 -7.04 7.83 17.28
C VAL A 91 -6.35 8.35 18.54
N ALA A 92 -5.11 7.91 18.81
CA ALA A 92 -4.36 8.41 19.96
C ALA A 92 -4.02 9.90 19.85
N LEU A 93 -3.74 10.41 18.64
CA LEU A 93 -3.53 11.85 18.38
C LEU A 93 -4.82 12.64 18.60
N ASP A 94 -5.94 12.14 18.09
CA ASP A 94 -7.27 12.78 18.24
C ASP A 94 -7.70 12.88 19.71
N LEU A 95 -7.41 11.84 20.50
CA LEU A 95 -7.62 11.86 21.94
C LEU A 95 -6.71 12.83 22.70
N ARG A 96 -5.55 13.19 22.13
CA ARG A 96 -4.58 14.11 22.74
C ARG A 96 -4.81 15.56 22.36
N SER A 97 -5.13 15.82 21.09
CA SER A 97 -5.40 17.16 20.57
C SER A 97 -6.68 17.15 19.74
N THR A 98 -7.67 17.92 20.17
CA THR A 98 -8.95 18.10 19.46
C THR A 98 -8.80 18.85 18.13
N ALA A 99 -7.64 19.48 17.89
CA ALA A 99 -7.30 20.11 16.62
C ALA A 99 -6.87 19.08 15.54
N THR A 100 -6.74 17.79 15.92
CA THR A 100 -6.34 16.74 15.00
C THR A 100 -7.40 16.50 13.93
N PRO A 101 -7.05 16.61 12.63
CA PRO A 101 -7.97 16.30 11.54
C PRO A 101 -8.02 14.79 11.28
N ALA A 102 -8.50 14.03 12.28
CA ALA A 102 -8.40 12.57 12.30
C ALA A 102 -8.99 11.89 11.06
N GLY A 103 -10.19 12.32 10.64
CA GLY A 103 -10.84 11.76 9.45
C GLY A 103 -10.02 11.90 8.18
N ALA A 104 -9.38 13.06 7.98
CA ALA A 104 -8.55 13.30 6.82
C ALA A 104 -7.23 12.51 6.89
N LEU A 105 -6.59 12.43 8.06
CA LEU A 105 -5.39 11.60 8.26
C LEU A 105 -5.65 10.12 8.02
N LEU A 106 -6.82 9.60 8.39
CA LEU A 106 -7.22 8.22 8.09
C LEU A 106 -7.32 7.99 6.58
N VAL A 107 -7.91 8.94 5.85
CA VAL A 107 -8.03 8.87 4.38
C VAL A 107 -6.66 8.98 3.70
N GLU A 108 -5.80 9.91 4.14
CA GLU A 108 -4.43 10.06 3.65
C GLU A 108 -3.64 8.75 3.82
N GLY A 109 -3.63 8.20 5.03
CA GLY A 109 -2.93 6.95 5.32
C GLY A 109 -3.45 5.76 4.54
N ALA A 110 -4.78 5.58 4.48
CA ALA A 110 -5.39 4.51 3.70
C ALA A 110 -5.07 4.63 2.21
N GLY A 111 -5.12 5.85 1.66
CA GLY A 111 -4.78 6.13 0.26
C GLY A 111 -3.35 5.73 -0.06
N ILE A 112 -2.38 6.23 0.72
CA ILE A 112 -0.96 5.95 0.53
C ILE A 112 -0.65 4.46 0.64
N LEU A 113 -1.11 3.79 1.70
CA LEU A 113 -0.88 2.36 1.88
C LEU A 113 -1.46 1.54 0.71
N THR A 114 -2.64 1.92 0.21
CA THR A 114 -3.28 1.25 -0.93
C THR A 114 -2.50 1.48 -2.23
N ILE A 115 -2.03 2.71 -2.48
CA ILE A 115 -1.20 3.05 -3.65
C ILE A 115 0.10 2.25 -3.64
N THR A 116 0.76 2.13 -2.49
CA THR A 116 2.00 1.37 -2.38
C THR A 116 1.80 -0.09 -2.74
N VAL A 117 0.75 -0.72 -2.21
CA VAL A 117 0.41 -2.11 -2.53
C VAL A 117 0.02 -2.26 -4.00
N ALA A 118 -0.70 -1.28 -4.58
CA ALA A 118 -1.05 -1.29 -5.99
C ALA A 118 0.20 -1.21 -6.89
N LEU A 119 1.17 -0.35 -6.55
CA LEU A 119 2.42 -0.22 -7.29
C LEU A 119 3.25 -1.51 -7.21
N ALA A 120 3.43 -2.07 -6.01
CA ALA A 120 4.11 -3.34 -5.83
C ALA A 120 3.42 -4.48 -6.61
N ALA A 121 2.09 -4.52 -6.61
CA ALA A 121 1.33 -5.47 -7.42
C ALA A 121 1.62 -5.26 -8.92
N MET A 122 1.53 -4.03 -9.44
CA MET A 122 1.81 -3.72 -10.84
C MET A 122 3.22 -4.12 -11.27
N LEU A 123 4.24 -3.81 -10.46
CA LEU A 123 5.63 -4.18 -10.73
C LEU A 123 5.82 -5.69 -10.78
N ARG A 124 5.13 -6.43 -9.91
CA ARG A 124 5.08 -7.89 -9.96
C ARG A 124 4.43 -8.39 -11.25
N PHE A 125 3.34 -7.76 -11.71
CA PHE A 125 2.72 -8.11 -13.01
C PHE A 125 3.63 -7.82 -14.19
N ALA A 126 4.49 -6.81 -14.08
CA ALA A 126 5.51 -6.50 -15.08
C ALA A 126 6.72 -7.45 -15.03
N GLY A 127 6.71 -8.47 -14.17
CA GLY A 127 7.77 -9.48 -14.09
C GLY A 127 9.03 -9.02 -13.35
N ARG A 128 8.93 -8.04 -12.45
CA ARG A 128 10.04 -7.69 -11.55
C ARG A 128 10.19 -8.75 -10.45
N ASP A 129 11.43 -9.16 -10.21
CA ASP A 129 11.77 -10.18 -9.21
C ASP A 129 11.57 -9.67 -7.77
N GLU A 130 11.88 -8.40 -7.51
CA GLU A 130 11.78 -7.73 -6.19
C GLU A 130 10.93 -6.44 -6.31
N PRO A 131 9.59 -6.57 -6.41
CA PRO A 131 8.71 -5.42 -6.59
C PRO A 131 8.65 -4.49 -5.37
N GLY A 132 8.85 -5.00 -4.16
CA GLY A 132 8.75 -4.22 -2.92
C GLY A 132 9.86 -3.19 -2.76
N ASP A 133 11.10 -3.51 -3.11
CA ASP A 133 12.22 -2.56 -3.02
C ASP A 133 12.03 -1.34 -3.92
N VAL A 134 11.61 -1.58 -5.17
CA VAL A 134 11.34 -0.50 -6.13
C VAL A 134 10.11 0.30 -5.69
N ALA A 135 9.03 -0.36 -5.26
CA ALA A 135 7.83 0.32 -4.80
C ALA A 135 8.08 1.15 -3.54
N ALA A 136 8.78 0.60 -2.55
CA ALA A 136 9.19 1.31 -1.34
C ALA A 136 10.03 2.54 -1.70
N THR A 137 11.06 2.36 -2.53
CA THR A 137 11.95 3.46 -2.92
C THR A 137 11.17 4.59 -3.62
N VAL A 138 10.34 4.25 -4.60
CA VAL A 138 9.56 5.24 -5.37
C VAL A 138 8.56 5.96 -4.49
N VAL A 139 7.78 5.24 -3.68
CA VAL A 139 6.77 5.86 -2.81
C VAL A 139 7.43 6.71 -1.72
N CYS A 140 8.47 6.20 -1.06
CA CYS A 140 9.18 6.94 -0.03
C CYS A 140 9.83 8.21 -0.60
N ALA A 141 10.50 8.12 -1.76
CA ALA A 141 11.10 9.27 -2.41
C ALA A 141 10.03 10.31 -2.82
N ALA A 142 8.90 9.87 -3.37
CA ALA A 142 7.80 10.75 -3.73
C ALA A 142 7.20 11.44 -2.51
N MET A 143 6.95 10.70 -1.42
CA MET A 143 6.42 11.28 -0.18
C MET A 143 7.39 12.27 0.45
N VAL A 144 8.67 11.90 0.58
CA VAL A 144 9.70 12.80 1.13
C VAL A 144 9.81 14.06 0.26
N ALA A 145 9.79 13.92 -1.07
CA ALA A 145 9.81 15.06 -1.96
C ALA A 145 8.58 15.97 -1.77
N LEU A 146 7.39 15.40 -1.64
CA LEU A 146 6.15 16.16 -1.39
C LEU A 146 6.10 16.82 -0.01
N ILE A 147 6.80 16.28 0.98
CA ILE A 147 6.90 16.84 2.34
C ILE A 147 7.94 17.97 2.39
N VAL A 148 9.09 17.79 1.73
CA VAL A 148 10.24 18.71 1.82
C VAL A 148 10.14 19.86 0.84
N PHE A 149 9.71 19.59 -0.40
CA PHE A 149 9.71 20.61 -1.44
C PHE A 149 8.38 21.36 -1.50
N PRO A 150 8.40 22.70 -1.43
CA PRO A 150 7.19 23.49 -1.63
C PRO A 150 6.67 23.26 -3.05
N HIS A 151 5.45 22.72 -3.16
CA HIS A 151 4.85 22.44 -4.45
C HIS A 151 4.06 23.64 -4.97
N PRO A 152 4.23 24.03 -6.24
CA PRO A 152 3.55 25.19 -6.82
C PRO A 152 2.07 24.91 -7.16
N TRP A 153 1.54 23.74 -6.83
CA TRP A 153 0.20 23.31 -7.24
C TRP A 153 -0.85 23.68 -6.19
N SER A 154 -2.03 24.09 -6.66
CA SER A 154 -3.19 24.45 -5.82
C SER A 154 -3.81 23.28 -5.06
N ALA A 155 -3.46 22.04 -5.43
CA ALA A 155 -3.85 20.85 -4.71
C ALA A 155 -3.00 20.74 -3.44
N HIS A 156 -3.61 20.99 -2.29
CA HIS A 156 -3.00 20.80 -0.98
C HIS A 156 -2.86 19.29 -0.74
N VAL A 157 -1.80 18.68 -1.29
CA VAL A 157 -1.55 17.22 -1.17
C VAL A 157 -1.36 16.83 0.29
N PHE A 158 -0.74 17.71 1.06
CA PHE A 158 -0.45 17.55 2.48
C PHE A 158 -0.73 18.86 3.22
N PRO A 159 -2.00 19.19 3.49
CA PRO A 159 -2.38 20.44 4.16
C PRO A 159 -1.83 20.47 5.60
N VAL A 160 -1.50 21.67 6.09
CA VAL A 160 -1.09 21.88 7.49
C VAL A 160 -2.17 22.65 8.24
N GLU A 161 -2.78 23.64 7.60
CA GLU A 161 -3.85 24.48 8.17
C GLU A 161 -5.14 24.30 7.36
N ASP A 162 -5.17 24.82 6.13
CA ASP A 162 -6.33 24.77 5.23
C ASP A 162 -6.17 23.73 4.11
N GLY A 163 -7.30 23.30 3.52
CA GLY A 163 -7.33 22.43 2.33
C GLY A 163 -7.56 20.94 2.60
N TRP A 164 -7.87 20.55 3.84
CA TRP A 164 -8.16 19.17 4.24
C TRP A 164 -9.24 18.46 3.41
N THR A 165 -10.30 19.17 3.03
CA THR A 165 -11.35 18.62 2.16
C THR A 165 -10.81 18.27 0.78
N GLY A 166 -10.03 19.15 0.18
CA GLY A 166 -9.41 18.92 -1.12
C GLY A 166 -8.42 17.75 -1.08
N SER A 167 -7.57 17.71 -0.04
CA SER A 167 -6.66 16.58 0.23
C SER A 167 -7.44 15.26 0.35
N SER A 168 -8.49 15.24 1.18
CA SER A 168 -9.30 14.04 1.42
C SER A 168 -9.96 13.53 0.14
N VAL A 169 -10.47 14.42 -0.71
CA VAL A 169 -11.05 14.04 -2.02
C VAL A 169 -9.97 13.46 -2.94
N LEU A 170 -8.80 14.10 -3.02
CA LEU A 170 -7.68 13.62 -3.81
C LEU A 170 -7.23 12.22 -3.37
N TRP A 171 -6.97 12.03 -2.08
CA TRP A 171 -6.51 10.74 -1.56
C TRP A 171 -7.58 9.66 -1.62
N SER A 172 -8.86 10.01 -1.47
CA SER A 172 -9.97 9.07 -1.69
C SER A 172 -10.02 8.61 -3.15
N ALA A 173 -9.88 9.54 -4.11
CA ALA A 173 -9.88 9.24 -5.53
C ALA A 173 -8.68 8.37 -5.93
N LEU A 174 -7.47 8.74 -5.46
CA LEU A 174 -6.25 7.97 -5.71
C LEU A 174 -6.30 6.59 -5.06
N GLY A 175 -6.78 6.50 -3.82
CA GLY A 175 -6.97 5.24 -3.10
C GLY A 175 -7.99 4.32 -3.81
N ALA A 176 -9.10 4.87 -4.29
CA ALA A 176 -10.09 4.11 -5.05
C ALA A 176 -9.55 3.60 -6.39
N ALA A 177 -8.81 4.44 -7.13
CA ALA A 177 -8.13 4.04 -8.35
C ALA A 177 -7.08 2.93 -8.08
N ALA A 178 -6.27 3.08 -7.04
CA ALA A 178 -5.28 2.09 -6.63
C ALA A 178 -5.94 0.76 -6.24
N ALA A 179 -7.03 0.78 -5.47
CA ALA A 179 -7.80 -0.40 -5.14
C ALA A 179 -8.35 -1.09 -6.40
N ALA A 180 -8.86 -0.32 -7.37
CA ALA A 180 -9.32 -0.85 -8.65
C ALA A 180 -8.18 -1.53 -9.42
N VAL A 181 -6.97 -0.97 -9.41
CA VAL A 181 -5.77 -1.60 -9.98
C VAL A 181 -5.45 -2.92 -9.27
N VAL A 182 -5.42 -2.95 -7.93
CA VAL A 182 -5.17 -4.20 -7.17
C VAL A 182 -6.20 -5.28 -7.53
N VAL A 183 -7.47 -4.91 -7.63
CA VAL A 183 -8.55 -5.83 -8.02
C VAL A 183 -8.39 -6.30 -9.47
N ALA A 184 -8.11 -5.38 -10.40
CA ALA A 184 -7.94 -5.70 -11.81
C ALA A 184 -6.75 -6.61 -12.04
N ALA A 185 -5.63 -6.31 -11.39
CA ALA A 185 -4.40 -7.08 -11.49
C ALA A 185 -4.57 -8.46 -10.83
N SER A 186 -5.36 -8.56 -9.75
CA SER A 186 -5.70 -9.84 -9.13
C SER A 186 -6.60 -10.76 -9.98
N ARG A 187 -7.25 -10.26 -11.05
CA ARG A 187 -8.08 -11.08 -11.94
C ARG A 187 -7.18 -11.90 -12.88
N ASP A 188 -7.19 -13.21 -12.66
CA ASP A 188 -6.33 -14.20 -13.34
C ASP A 188 -6.48 -14.16 -14.89
N PRO A 189 -5.38 -14.04 -15.67
CA PRO A 189 -5.39 -14.15 -17.14
C PRO A 189 -5.84 -15.54 -17.62
N ALA A 190 -5.80 -16.57 -16.77
CA ALA A 190 -6.18 -17.94 -17.14
C ALA A 190 -7.66 -18.10 -17.58
N ARG A 191 -8.50 -17.07 -17.38
CA ARG A 191 -9.87 -17.04 -17.95
C ARG A 191 -9.91 -16.49 -19.39
N ARG A 192 -8.86 -15.82 -19.85
CA ARG A 192 -8.76 -15.22 -21.19
C ARG A 192 -8.26 -16.20 -22.25
N ASP A 193 -7.40 -17.15 -21.85
CA ASP A 193 -6.81 -18.16 -22.75
C ASP A 193 -7.58 -19.48 -22.84
N ARG A 194 -8.76 -19.58 -22.21
CA ARG A 194 -9.74 -20.61 -22.60
C ARG A 194 -10.44 -20.20 -23.91
N ARG A 195 -9.66 -19.88 -24.94
CA ARG A 195 -10.15 -20.09 -26.30
C ARG A 195 -10.30 -21.60 -26.47
N PRO A 196 -11.44 -22.10 -26.94
CA PRO A 196 -11.63 -23.54 -27.08
C PRO A 196 -10.58 -24.11 -28.01
N ILE A 197 -9.72 -25.00 -27.50
CA ILE A 197 -8.93 -25.96 -28.30
C ILE A 197 -9.89 -27.01 -28.91
N ALA A 198 -11.10 -26.59 -29.27
CA ALA A 198 -12.08 -27.40 -30.00
C ALA A 198 -11.87 -27.24 -31.51
N ALA A 199 -11.30 -26.12 -31.97
CA ALA A 199 -11.11 -25.86 -33.40
C ALA A 199 -10.04 -26.74 -34.07
N HIS A 200 -9.08 -27.30 -33.33
CA HIS A 200 -8.01 -28.14 -33.91
C HIS A 200 -8.28 -29.66 -33.88
N ARG A 201 -9.37 -30.11 -33.25
CA ARG A 201 -9.69 -31.56 -33.17
C ARG A 201 -10.62 -32.05 -34.28
N GLU A 202 -11.24 -31.13 -35.02
CA GLU A 202 -12.09 -31.48 -36.17
C GLU A 202 -11.30 -31.67 -37.46
N GLU A 203 -10.17 -30.97 -37.67
CA GLU A 203 -9.29 -31.19 -38.83
C GLU A 203 -8.59 -32.57 -38.81
N ALA A 204 -8.34 -33.14 -37.64
CA ALA A 204 -7.66 -34.43 -37.51
C ALA A 204 -8.59 -35.66 -37.65
N ARG A 205 -9.89 -35.48 -37.87
CA ARG A 205 -10.88 -36.56 -38.04
C ARG A 205 -11.45 -36.65 -39.46
N GLY A 206 -10.96 -35.83 -40.39
CA GLY A 206 -11.38 -35.80 -41.79
C GLY A 206 -10.46 -36.54 -42.77
N LEU A 207 -9.52 -37.36 -42.28
CA LEU A 207 -8.64 -38.24 -43.08
C LEU A 207 -8.95 -39.70 -42.75
#